data_AF-A0A3D6CST8-F1
#
_entry.id   AF-A0A3D6CST8-F1
#
_cell.length_a   1.000
_cell.length_b   1.000
_cell.length_c   1.000
_cell.angle_alpha   90.00
_cell.angle_beta   90.00
_cell.angle_gamma   90.00
#
_symmetry.space_group_name_H-M   'P 1'
#
loop_
_entity.id
_entity.type
_entity.pdbx_description
1 polymer ?
#
loop_
_entity_poly.entity_id
_entity_poly.type
_entity_poly.pdbx_seq_one_letter_code
_entity_poly.pdbx_strand_id
1 'polypeptide(L)'
;MTTMLNNEEAAAMIGCTPKTLNYWRHKGKGPKFVKFGTHRNAGVRYDLADIEAWKEANTFASTSAYSAAARASVNARNGNLPPAQRVSPSWLQPTR
;
A
#
# COMPACT_ATOMS: atom_id res chain seq x y z
N MET A 1 -1.74 21.78 -11.99
CA MET A 1 -2.81 21.26 -12.86
C MET A 1 -2.88 19.76 -12.63
N THR A 2 -4.04 19.23 -12.25
CA THR A 2 -4.18 17.84 -11.86
C THR A 2 -4.54 16.98 -13.06
N THR A 3 -3.59 16.17 -13.54
CA THR A 3 -3.83 15.27 -14.68
C THR A 3 -4.56 14.03 -14.18
N MET A 4 -5.82 13.88 -14.58
CA MET A 4 -6.65 12.73 -14.25
C MET A 4 -6.49 11.65 -15.32
N LEU A 5 -5.99 10.49 -14.90
CA LEU A 5 -5.74 9.33 -15.74
C LEU A 5 -6.89 8.33 -15.62
N ASN A 6 -7.24 7.72 -16.74
CA ASN A 6 -8.13 6.58 -16.75
C ASN A 6 -7.41 5.31 -16.26
N ASN A 7 -8.14 4.20 -16.12
CA ASN A 7 -7.57 2.96 -15.59
C ASN A 7 -6.50 2.34 -16.50
N GLU A 8 -6.59 2.53 -17.82
CA GLU A 8 -5.60 2.01 -18.77
C GLU A 8 -4.32 2.83 -18.75
N GLU A 9 -4.45 4.15 -18.76
CA GLU A 9 -3.32 5.07 -18.65
C GLU A 9 -2.59 4.90 -17.31
N ALA A 10 -3.34 4.81 -16.21
CA ALA A 10 -2.75 4.54 -14.89
C ALA A 10 -2.03 3.18 -14.86
N ALA A 11 -2.61 2.15 -15.48
CA ALA A 11 -1.99 0.83 -15.57
C ALA A 11 -0.68 0.88 -16.37
N ALA A 12 -0.67 1.56 -17.52
CA ALA A 12 0.51 1.76 -18.34
C ALA A 12 1.61 2.52 -17.60
N MET A 13 1.26 3.58 -16.86
CA MET A 13 2.21 4.38 -16.07
C MET A 13 2.84 3.61 -14.91
N ILE A 14 2.10 2.67 -14.32
CA ILE A 14 2.56 1.81 -13.22
C ILE A 14 3.31 0.58 -13.74
N GLY A 15 3.10 0.20 -15.01
CA GLY A 15 3.65 -1.03 -15.58
C GLY A 15 2.89 -2.28 -15.17
N CYS A 16 1.57 -2.17 -14.97
CA CYS A 16 0.70 -3.30 -14.63
C CYS A 16 -0.48 -3.41 -15.61
N THR A 17 -1.28 -4.47 -15.50
CA THR A 17 -2.49 -4.59 -16.33
C THR A 17 -3.66 -3.85 -15.68
N PRO A 18 -4.63 -3.31 -16.46
CA PRO A 18 -5.83 -2.68 -15.91
C PRO A 18 -6.63 -3.62 -15.00
N LYS A 19 -6.58 -4.93 -15.27
CA LYS A 19 -7.19 -5.99 -14.45
C LYS A 19 -6.51 -6.10 -13.08
N THR A 20 -5.19 -5.94 -13.02
CA THR A 20 -4.43 -5.89 -11.76
C THR A 20 -4.85 -4.70 -10.91
N LEU A 21 -5.03 -3.51 -11.51
CA LEU A 21 -5.54 -2.34 -10.79
C LEU A 21 -6.94 -2.55 -10.24
N ASN A 22 -7.83 -3.21 -10.99
CA ASN A 22 -9.16 -3.59 -10.49
C ASN A 22 -9.04 -4.47 -9.25
N TYR A 23 -8.20 -5.51 -9.31
CA TYR A 23 -7.95 -6.40 -8.19
C TYR A 23 -7.35 -5.67 -6.98
N TRP A 24 -6.39 -4.77 -7.18
CA TRP A 24 -5.77 -4.00 -6.12
C TRP A 24 -6.77 -3.13 -5.37
N ARG A 25 -7.65 -2.42 -6.09
CA ARG A 25 -8.72 -1.63 -5.46
C ARG A 25 -9.63 -2.48 -4.56
N HIS A 26 -10.02 -3.67 -5.01
CA HIS A 26 -10.83 -4.59 -4.18
C HIS A 26 -10.09 -5.07 -2.93
N LYS A 27 -8.75 -5.18 -2.99
CA LYS A 27 -7.91 -5.60 -1.87
C LYS A 27 -7.43 -4.43 -1.00
N GLY A 28 -7.87 -3.20 -1.27
CA GLY A 28 -7.40 -2.00 -0.56
C GLY A 28 -5.91 -1.73 -0.78
N LYS A 29 -5.38 -2.12 -1.94
CA LYS A 29 -4.00 -1.90 -2.37
C LYS A 29 -3.95 -0.94 -3.55
N GLY A 30 -2.74 -0.46 -3.85
CA GLY A 30 -2.47 0.37 -5.02
C GLY A 30 -2.59 1.87 -4.73
N PRO A 31 -2.48 2.71 -5.78
CA PRO A 31 -2.58 4.16 -5.66
C PRO A 31 -3.99 4.60 -5.29
N LYS A 32 -4.11 5.80 -4.72
CA LYS A 32 -5.42 6.41 -4.44
C LYS A 32 -6.18 6.61 -5.74
N PHE A 33 -7.49 6.40 -5.66
CA PHE A 33 -8.39 6.54 -6.80
C PHE A 33 -9.55 7.44 -6.44
N VAL A 34 -10.04 8.18 -7.44
CA VAL A 34 -11.21 9.05 -7.34
C VAL A 34 -12.36 8.35 -8.06
N LYS A 35 -13.47 8.14 -7.34
CA LYS A 35 -14.70 7.57 -7.91
C LYS A 35 -15.71 8.69 -8.15
N PHE A 36 -16.08 8.91 -9.41
CA PHE A 36 -17.03 9.95 -9.82
C PHE A 36 -18.49 9.50 -9.66
N GLY A 37 -18.88 9.16 -8.43
CA GLY A 37 -20.27 8.91 -8.08
C GLY A 37 -20.49 7.72 -7.14
N THR A 38 -21.71 7.63 -6.62
CA THR A 38 -22.13 6.63 -5.64
C THR A 38 -22.45 5.28 -6.28
N HIS A 39 -22.82 5.25 -7.57
CA HIS A 39 -23.18 4.03 -8.27
C HIS A 39 -22.01 3.05 -8.43
N ARG A 40 -22.31 1.75 -8.52
CA ARG A 40 -21.31 0.70 -8.74
C ARG A 40 -20.56 0.84 -10.08
N ASN A 41 -21.21 1.43 -11.08
CA ASN A 41 -20.65 1.67 -12.42
C ASN A 41 -20.06 3.07 -12.59
N ALA A 42 -19.96 3.86 -11.51
CA ALA A 42 -19.36 5.19 -11.59
C ALA A 42 -17.91 5.11 -12.08
N GLY A 43 -17.52 6.03 -12.93
CA GLY A 43 -16.17 6.10 -13.49
C GLY A 43 -15.12 6.27 -12.39
N VAL A 44 -14.00 5.59 -12.54
CA VAL A 44 -12.86 5.72 -11.63
C VAL A 44 -11.68 6.29 -12.39
N ARG A 45 -11.06 7.32 -11.81
CA ARG A 45 -9.81 7.89 -12.31
C ARG A 45 -8.76 7.93 -11.22
N TYR A 46 -7.54 8.15 -11.66
CA TYR A 46 -6.38 8.27 -10.81
C TYR A 46 -5.76 9.64 -11.04
N ASP A 47 -5.34 10.28 -9.96
CA ASP A 47 -4.53 11.48 -10.07
C ASP A 47 -3.09 11.06 -10.38
N LEU A 48 -2.45 11.71 -11.34
CA LEU A 48 -1.04 11.50 -11.65
C LEU A 48 -0.17 11.69 -10.39
N ALA A 49 -0.47 12.70 -9.56
CA ALA A 49 0.28 12.97 -8.34
C ALA A 49 0.14 11.84 -7.31
N ASP A 50 -1.05 11.25 -7.18
CA ASP A 50 -1.27 10.11 -6.29
C ASP A 50 -0.57 8.84 -6.78
N ILE A 51 -0.51 8.64 -8.11
CA ILE A 51 0.25 7.53 -8.71
C ILE A 51 1.75 7.70 -8.42
N GLU A 52 2.27 8.91 -8.59
CA GLU A 52 3.68 9.20 -8.32
C GLU A 52 4.03 9.02 -6.84
N ALA A 53 3.22 9.56 -5.93
CA ALA A 53 3.39 9.36 -4.49
C ALA A 53 3.32 7.87 -4.11
N TRP A 54 2.45 7.09 -4.76
CA TRP A 54 2.40 5.65 -4.57
C TRP A 54 3.67 4.95 -5.09
N LYS A 55 4.19 5.36 -6.25
CA LYS A 55 5.46 4.83 -6.77
C LYS A 55 6.62 5.11 -5.83
N GLU A 56 6.73 6.34 -5.34
CA GLU A 56 7.75 6.73 -4.36
C GLU A 56 7.66 5.86 -3.09
N ALA A 57 6.46 5.69 -2.54
CA ALA A 57 6.24 4.84 -1.37
C ALA A 57 6.55 3.34 -1.61
N ASN A 58 6.48 2.88 -2.85
CA ASN A 58 6.79 1.50 -3.25
C ASN A 58 8.16 1.36 -3.93
N THR A 59 9.00 2.39 -3.86
CA THR A 59 10.38 2.36 -4.36
C THR A 59 11.32 1.95 -3.23
N PHE A 60 12.15 0.95 -3.48
CA PHE A 60 13.13 0.44 -2.51
C PHE A 60 14.52 0.51 -3.11
N ALA A 61 15.52 0.91 -2.31
CA ALA A 61 16.90 1.01 -2.75
C ALA A 61 17.54 -0.35 -3.10
N SER A 62 16.97 -1.46 -2.62
CA SER A 62 17.43 -2.81 -2.97
C SER A 62 16.35 -3.88 -2.76
N THR A 63 16.51 -5.02 -3.42
CA THR A 63 15.66 -6.21 -3.23
C THR A 63 15.67 -6.70 -1.77
N SER A 64 16.81 -6.55 -1.08
CA SER A 64 16.94 -6.88 0.34
C SER A 64 16.04 -6.01 1.22
N ALA A 65 15.97 -4.71 0.94
CA ALA A 65 15.08 -3.78 1.66
C ALA A 65 13.59 -4.14 1.46
N TYR A 66 13.18 -4.49 0.24
CA TYR A 66 11.83 -5.01 -0.03
C TYR A 66 11.55 -6.29 0.76
N SER A 67 12.48 -7.24 0.75
CA SER A 67 12.31 -8.53 1.45
C SER A 67 12.18 -8.36 2.97
N ALA A 68 12.86 -7.37 3.55
CA ALA A 68 12.76 -7.05 4.97
C ALA A 68 11.37 -6.48 5.33
N ALA A 69 10.85 -5.54 4.53
CA ALA A 69 9.51 -4.99 4.70
C ALA A 69 8.41 -6.06 4.52
N ALA A 70 8.56 -6.93 3.52
CA ALA A 70 7.66 -8.05 3.28
C ALA A 70 7.65 -9.05 4.45
N ARG A 71 8.84 -9.41 4.98
CA ARG A 71 8.99 -10.28 6.15
C ARG A 71 8.39 -9.66 7.42
N ALA A 72 8.58 -8.36 7.64
CA ALA A 72 8.00 -7.65 8.78
C ALA A 72 6.46 -7.74 8.77
N SER A 73 5.83 -7.59 7.60
CA SER A 73 4.37 -7.73 7.44
C SER A 73 3.87 -9.16 7.69
N VAL A 74 4.64 -10.19 7.31
CA VAL A 74 4.30 -11.60 7.62
C VAL A 74 4.41 -11.86 9.13
N ASN A 75 5.49 -11.39 9.76
CA ASN A 75 5.73 -11.58 11.18
C ASN A 75 4.67 -10.89 12.06
N ALA A 76 4.28 -9.66 11.71
CA ALA A 76 3.21 -8.94 12.42
C ALA A 76 1.86 -9.67 12.34
N ARG A 77 1.53 -10.26 11.19
CA ARG A 77 0.32 -11.08 11.01
C ARG A 77 0.34 -12.37 11.82
N ASN A 78 1.52 -12.99 11.97
CA ASN A 78 1.67 -14.25 12.68
C ASN A 78 1.92 -14.07 14.19
N GLY A 79 1.89 -12.83 14.72
CA GLY A 79 2.20 -12.54 16.12
C GLY A 79 3.65 -12.78 16.52
N ASN A 80 4.54 -13.04 15.55
CA ASN A 80 5.93 -13.39 15.80
C ASN A 80 6.82 -12.15 15.65
N LEU A 81 6.71 -11.23 16.62
CA LEU A 81 7.58 -10.06 16.71
C LEU A 81 8.98 -10.47 17.23
N PRO A 82 10.05 -9.91 16.67
CA PRO A 82 11.40 -10.16 17.16
C PRO A 82 11.53 -9.78 18.65
N PRO A 83 12.26 -10.56 19.46
CA PRO A 83 12.30 -10.40 20.92
C PRO A 83 12.75 -9.01 21.38
N ALA A 84 13.56 -8.30 20.58
CA ALA A 84 14.04 -6.94 20.87
C ALA A 84 12.95 -5.84 20.79
N GLN A 85 11.78 -6.12 20.21
CA GLN A 85 10.66 -5.18 20.09
C GLN A 85 9.47 -5.57 20.97
N ARG A 86 9.61 -6.60 21.81
CA ARG A 86 8.61 -6.99 22.80
C ARG A 86 8.71 -6.02 23.97
N VAL A 87 8.12 -4.83 23.83
CA VAL A 87 7.99 -3.89 24.95
C VAL A 87 7.08 -4.52 26.00
N SER A 88 7.69 -5.05 27.07
CA SER A 88 6.95 -5.41 28.29
C SER A 88 6.37 -4.12 28.89
N PRO A 89 5.05 -4.05 29.17
CA PRO A 89 4.45 -2.89 29.81
C PRO A 89 5.16 -2.60 31.15
N SER A 90 5.51 -1.34 31.42
CA SER A 90 6.28 -0.93 32.61
C SER A 90 5.56 -1.20 33.94
N TRP A 91 4.28 -1.61 33.90
CA TRP A 91 3.45 -1.99 35.05
C TRP A 91 3.76 -3.41 35.57
N LEU A 92 4.66 -4.15 34.91
CA LEU A 92 5.16 -5.49 35.30
C LEU A 92 6.49 -5.42 36.08
N GLN A 93 6.66 -4.40 36.93
CA GLN A 93 7.78 -4.32 37.88
C GLN A 93 7.22 -4.57 39.29
N PRO A 94 7.68 -5.59 40.03
CA PRO A 94 7.26 -5.79 41.41
C PRO A 94 7.71 -4.58 42.22
N THR A 95 6.76 -3.83 42.78
CA THR A 95 7.05 -2.86 43.83
C THR A 95 7.54 -3.63 45.04
N ARG A 96 8.78 -3.34 45.45
CA ARG A 96 9.40 -3.84 46.67
C ARG A 96 8.56 -3.51 47.90
#